data_AF-A0A8X6GZ36-F1
#
_entry.id   AF-A0A8X6GZ36-F1
#
_cell.length_a   1.000
_cell.length_b   1.000
_cell.length_c   1.000
_cell.angle_alpha   90.00
_cell.angle_beta   90.00
_cell.angle_gamma   90.00
#
_symmetry.space_group_name_H-M   'P 1'
#
loop_
_entity.id
_entity.type
_entity.pdbx_description
1 polymer ?
#
loop_
_entity_poly.entity_id
_entity_poly.type
_entity_poly.pdbx_seq_one_letter_code
_entity_poly.pdbx_strand_id
1 'polypeptide(L)'
;IGLLKDEKWKVMRTFFLRVLKERMAITINSTTCESLYDCIKSILSDLKAKKGEPVNLTKLLTHKCNSILRLTLFGEAGVTEEQIRKFCELYAAELSHITPTNLFLNGSIARYFIFPLKPEYRDTKKYHTQLEKILFEIVEEHKSSYNEENVRDIIDDYFKERDERRRRGDPTAQFFTDETLGGNSYSNDR
;
A
#
# COMPACT_ATOMS: atom_id res chain seq x y z
N ILE A 1 5.01 -12.01 9.00
CA ILE A 1 3.98 -10.98 8.71
C ILE A 1 3.21 -10.75 10.00
N GLY A 2 3.55 -9.71 10.76
CA GLY A 2 2.80 -9.35 11.95
C GLY A 2 1.52 -8.66 11.51
N LEU A 3 0.45 -9.43 11.37
CA LEU A 3 -0.86 -8.82 11.28
C LEU A 3 -1.14 -8.10 12.59
N LEU A 4 -1.70 -6.89 12.51
CA LEU A 4 -2.24 -6.21 13.68
C LEU A 4 -3.16 -7.18 14.42
N LYS A 5 -3.09 -7.18 15.75
CA LYS A 5 -3.90 -8.06 16.58
C LYS A 5 -4.94 -7.29 17.36
N ASP A 6 -5.98 -8.01 17.78
CA ASP A 6 -6.94 -7.59 18.78
C ASP A 6 -7.61 -6.23 18.48
N GLU A 7 -7.68 -5.36 19.48
CA GLU A 7 -8.34 -4.07 19.39
C GLU A 7 -7.68 -3.15 18.36
N LYS A 8 -6.34 -3.17 18.26
CA LYS A 8 -5.60 -2.39 17.27
C LYS A 8 -6.03 -2.75 15.84
N TRP A 9 -6.20 -4.03 15.53
CA TRP A 9 -6.72 -4.47 14.23
C TRP A 9 -8.14 -3.96 13.97
N LYS A 10 -9.04 -4.07 14.95
CA LYS A 10 -10.44 -3.63 14.81
C LYS A 10 -10.52 -2.13 14.54
N VAL A 11 -9.75 -1.32 15.28
CA VAL A 11 -9.71 0.14 15.13
C VAL A 11 -9.16 0.52 13.75
N MET A 12 -8.00 -0.01 13.38
CA MET A 12 -7.35 0.29 12.11
C MET A 12 -8.19 -0.16 10.91
N ARG A 13 -8.79 -1.36 10.97
CA ARG A 13 -9.69 -1.86 9.94
C ARG A 13 -10.92 -0.97 9.78
N THR A 14 -11.55 -0.58 10.88
CA THR A 14 -12.73 0.29 10.86
C THR A 14 -12.39 1.65 10.23
N PHE A 15 -11.26 2.24 10.63
CA PHE A 15 -10.76 3.48 10.05
C PHE A 15 -10.54 3.35 8.53
N PHE A 16 -9.73 2.39 8.08
CA PHE A 16 -9.41 2.25 6.66
C PHE A 16 -10.64 1.92 5.81
N LEU A 17 -11.57 1.09 6.29
CA LEU A 17 -12.81 0.81 5.55
C LEU A 17 -13.65 2.08 5.36
N ARG A 18 -13.72 2.94 6.39
CA ARG A 18 -14.43 4.22 6.31
C ARG A 18 -13.76 5.14 5.29
N VAL A 19 -12.47 5.36 5.40
CA VAL A 19 -11.72 6.25 4.50
C VAL A 19 -11.73 5.75 3.06
N LEU A 20 -11.54 4.44 2.83
CA LEU A 20 -11.63 3.86 1.49
C LEU A 20 -13.00 4.11 0.86
N LYS A 21 -14.09 3.98 1.63
CA LYS A 21 -15.44 4.25 1.14
C LYS A 21 -15.63 5.73 0.77
N GLU A 22 -15.18 6.63 1.63
CA GLU A 22 -15.25 8.08 1.41
C GLU A 22 -14.46 8.49 0.17
N ARG A 23 -13.20 8.04 0.06
CA ARG A 23 -12.32 8.34 -1.08
C ARG A 23 -12.82 7.74 -2.39
N MET A 24 -13.36 6.51 -2.37
CA MET A 24 -14.01 5.93 -3.55
C MET A 24 -15.24 6.73 -3.97
N ALA A 25 -16.06 7.21 -3.03
CA ALA A 25 -17.21 8.04 -3.36
C ALA A 25 -16.79 9.39 -3.99
N ILE A 26 -15.75 10.03 -3.46
CA ILE A 26 -15.16 11.26 -4.04
C ILE A 26 -14.65 10.97 -5.47
N THR A 27 -13.97 9.84 -5.66
CA THR A 27 -13.42 9.42 -6.96
C THR A 27 -14.52 9.19 -8.00
N ILE A 28 -15.60 8.51 -7.62
CA ILE A 28 -16.76 8.24 -8.50
C ILE A 28 -17.50 9.53 -8.86
N ASN A 29 -17.59 10.48 -7.93
CA ASN A 29 -18.31 11.74 -8.12
C ASN A 29 -17.44 12.86 -8.71
N SER A 30 -16.15 12.62 -8.93
CA SER A 30 -15.20 13.59 -9.50
C SER A 30 -14.78 13.20 -10.93
N THR A 31 -14.00 14.09 -11.56
CA THR A 31 -13.31 13.88 -12.84
C THR A 31 -12.45 12.60 -12.89
N THR A 32 -12.15 11.97 -11.75
CA THR A 32 -11.43 10.69 -11.73
C THR A 32 -12.27 9.53 -12.30
N CYS A 33 -13.60 9.61 -12.26
CA CYS A 33 -14.47 8.65 -12.95
C CYS A 33 -14.31 8.74 -14.49
N GLU A 34 -14.12 9.95 -15.02
CA GLU A 34 -13.78 10.16 -16.44
C GLU A 34 -12.41 9.55 -16.75
N SER A 35 -11.44 9.68 -15.85
CA SER A 35 -10.12 9.04 -15.98
C SER A 35 -10.18 7.51 -16.02
N LEU A 36 -11.16 6.87 -15.36
CA LEU A 36 -11.40 5.42 -15.44
C LEU A 36 -11.94 5.02 -16.82
N TYR A 37 -12.94 5.73 -17.33
CA TYR A 37 -13.47 5.47 -18.68
C TYR A 37 -12.42 5.73 -19.75
N ASP A 38 -11.61 6.78 -19.61
CA ASP A 38 -10.54 7.09 -20.54
C ASP A 38 -9.39 6.09 -20.45
N CYS A 39 -9.10 5.57 -19.26
CA CYS A 39 -8.21 4.42 -19.09
C CYS A 39 -8.73 3.19 -19.84
N ILE A 40 -10.01 2.85 -19.72
CA ILE A 40 -10.61 1.72 -20.45
C ILE A 40 -10.51 1.95 -21.97
N LYS A 41 -10.87 3.13 -22.46
CA LYS A 41 -10.74 3.48 -23.88
C LYS A 41 -9.30 3.38 -24.36
N SER A 42 -8.35 3.85 -23.55
CA SER A 42 -6.92 3.77 -23.83
C SER A 42 -6.46 2.31 -23.91
N ILE A 43 -6.87 1.43 -22.99
CA ILE A 43 -6.59 -0.01 -23.05
C ILE A 43 -7.15 -0.62 -24.33
N LEU A 44 -8.39 -0.32 -24.68
CA LEU A 44 -9.02 -0.83 -25.90
C LEU A 44 -8.29 -0.35 -27.16
N SER A 45 -7.82 0.90 -27.17
CA SER A 45 -7.01 1.46 -28.24
C SER A 45 -5.67 0.72 -28.37
N ASP A 46 -4.96 0.53 -27.25
CA ASP A 46 -3.68 -0.18 -27.19
C ASP A 46 -3.82 -1.63 -27.68
N LEU A 47 -4.91 -2.32 -27.32
CA LEU A 47 -5.20 -3.67 -27.80
C LEU A 47 -5.53 -3.72 -29.29
N LYS A 48 -6.36 -2.79 -29.79
CA LYS A 48 -6.68 -2.69 -31.22
C LYS A 48 -5.43 -2.44 -32.07
N ALA A 49 -4.50 -1.62 -31.57
CA ALA A 49 -3.25 -1.31 -32.26
C ALA A 49 -2.33 -2.52 -32.44
N LYS A 50 -2.47 -3.56 -31.59
CA LYS A 50 -1.68 -4.80 -31.66
C LYS A 50 -2.13 -5.77 -32.75
N LYS A 51 -3.28 -5.55 -33.39
CA LYS A 51 -3.74 -6.30 -34.59
C LYS A 51 -3.63 -7.84 -34.47
N GLY A 52 -3.89 -8.39 -33.28
CA GLY A 52 -3.85 -9.84 -33.04
C GLY A 52 -2.49 -10.42 -32.65
N GLU A 53 -1.45 -9.60 -32.49
CA GLU A 53 -0.18 -10.05 -31.93
C GLU A 53 -0.32 -10.46 -30.45
N PRO A 54 0.50 -11.41 -29.95
CA PRO A 54 0.54 -11.73 -28.53
C PRO A 54 0.85 -10.50 -27.66
N VAL A 55 0.03 -10.27 -26.63
CA VAL A 55 0.17 -9.13 -25.71
C VAL A 55 0.42 -9.62 -24.29
N ASN A 56 1.38 -9.02 -23.59
CA ASN A 56 1.51 -9.18 -22.14
C ASN A 56 0.48 -8.30 -21.43
N LEU A 57 -0.70 -8.87 -21.15
CA LEU A 57 -1.81 -8.17 -20.50
C LEU A 57 -1.46 -7.68 -19.09
N THR A 58 -0.65 -8.43 -18.33
CA THR A 58 -0.20 -8.01 -17.00
C THR A 58 0.54 -6.69 -17.09
N LYS A 59 1.55 -6.59 -17.97
CA LYS A 59 2.31 -5.34 -18.15
C LYS A 59 1.42 -4.18 -18.60
N LEU A 60 0.47 -4.44 -19.50
CA LEU A 60 -0.46 -3.43 -20.01
C LEU A 60 -1.39 -2.89 -18.92
N LEU A 61 -1.97 -3.78 -18.10
CA LEU A 61 -2.95 -3.45 -17.07
C LEU A 61 -2.28 -2.87 -15.83
N THR A 62 -1.14 -3.42 -15.39
CA THR A 62 -0.48 -3.01 -14.14
C THR A 62 -0.23 -1.51 -14.10
N HIS A 63 0.31 -0.91 -15.16
CA HIS A 63 0.54 0.54 -15.19
C HIS A 63 -0.75 1.32 -14.98
N LYS A 64 -1.76 1.08 -15.81
CA LYS A 64 -2.98 1.90 -15.82
C LYS A 64 -3.85 1.67 -14.58
N CYS A 65 -3.91 0.44 -14.07
CA CYS A 65 -4.57 0.15 -12.79
C CYS A 65 -3.84 0.82 -11.62
N ASN A 66 -2.51 0.82 -11.62
CA ASN A 66 -1.73 1.50 -10.58
C ASN A 66 -1.92 3.02 -10.63
N SER A 67 -1.97 3.64 -11.81
CA SER A 67 -2.23 5.08 -11.92
C SER A 67 -3.60 5.45 -11.35
N ILE A 68 -4.65 4.66 -11.61
CA ILE A 68 -6.00 4.88 -11.05
C ILE A 68 -6.00 4.68 -9.54
N LEU A 69 -5.40 3.58 -9.06
CA LEU A 69 -5.33 3.29 -7.62
C LEU A 69 -4.57 4.40 -6.88
N ARG A 70 -3.47 4.88 -7.47
CA ARG A 70 -2.68 6.00 -6.96
C ARG A 70 -3.53 7.24 -6.82
N LEU A 71 -4.23 7.66 -7.88
CA LEU A 71 -5.09 8.84 -7.84
C LEU A 71 -6.25 8.70 -6.85
N THR A 72 -6.83 7.51 -6.76
CA THR A 72 -7.96 7.22 -5.84
C THR A 72 -7.55 7.32 -4.37
N LEU A 73 -6.37 6.81 -4.02
CA LEU A 73 -5.91 6.74 -2.64
C LEU A 73 -5.07 7.96 -2.21
N PHE A 74 -4.24 8.45 -3.13
CA PHE A 74 -3.20 9.46 -2.87
C PHE A 74 -3.42 10.79 -3.59
N GLY A 75 -4.50 10.92 -4.37
CA GLY A 75 -4.74 12.11 -5.18
C GLY A 75 -3.63 12.36 -6.20
N GLU A 76 -3.56 13.60 -6.70
CA GLU A 76 -2.55 13.95 -7.72
C GLU A 76 -1.14 14.05 -7.13
N ALA A 77 -1.01 14.61 -5.93
CA ALA A 77 0.26 15.02 -5.34
C ALA A 77 0.74 14.19 -4.14
N GLY A 78 -0.08 13.29 -3.58
CA GLY A 78 0.30 12.53 -2.38
C GLY A 78 1.44 11.54 -2.64
N VAL A 79 1.31 10.71 -3.68
CA VAL A 79 2.35 9.73 -4.04
C VAL A 79 2.62 9.78 -5.53
N THR A 80 3.88 9.75 -5.95
CA THR A 80 4.29 9.77 -7.36
C THR A 80 4.09 8.42 -8.05
N GLU A 81 3.94 8.44 -9.38
CA GLU A 81 3.83 7.21 -10.18
C GLU A 81 5.10 6.36 -10.09
N GLU A 82 6.27 6.99 -9.99
CA GLU A 82 7.56 6.31 -9.82
C GLU A 82 7.67 5.59 -8.47
N GLN A 83 7.20 6.21 -7.37
CA GLN A 83 7.15 5.56 -6.06
C GLN A 83 6.25 4.31 -6.09
N ILE A 84 5.05 4.41 -6.68
CA ILE A 84 4.14 3.25 -6.82
C ILE A 84 4.73 2.18 -7.73
N ARG A 85 5.32 2.56 -8.86
CA ARG A 85 5.95 1.62 -9.80
C ARG A 85 7.05 0.81 -9.09
N LYS A 86 7.98 1.52 -8.42
CA LYS A 86 9.08 0.90 -7.67
C LYS A 86 8.56 0.01 -6.54
N PHE A 87 7.52 0.45 -5.82
CA PHE A 87 6.87 -0.36 -4.79
C PHE A 87 6.30 -1.66 -5.38
N CYS A 88 5.54 -1.59 -6.47
CA CYS A 88 4.94 -2.76 -7.13
C CYS A 88 6.00 -3.72 -7.68
N GLU A 89 7.10 -3.22 -8.24
CA GLU A 89 8.20 -4.05 -8.76
C GLU A 89 8.89 -4.83 -7.65
N LEU A 90 9.20 -4.17 -6.53
CA LEU A 90 9.80 -4.80 -5.36
C LEU A 90 8.84 -5.80 -4.72
N TYR A 91 7.54 -5.48 -4.65
CA TYR A 91 6.54 -6.38 -4.09
C TYR A 91 6.33 -7.61 -4.97
N ALA A 92 6.32 -7.46 -6.31
CA ALA A 92 6.27 -8.59 -7.23
C ALA A 92 7.51 -9.48 -7.11
N ALA A 93 8.70 -8.88 -6.97
CA ALA A 93 9.93 -9.63 -6.73
C ALA A 93 9.87 -10.39 -5.40
N GLU A 94 9.43 -9.73 -4.32
CA GLU A 94 9.22 -10.37 -3.02
C GLU A 94 8.26 -11.56 -3.11
N LEU A 95 7.08 -11.36 -3.71
CA LEU A 95 6.08 -12.41 -3.90
C LEU A 95 6.58 -13.59 -4.75
N SER A 96 7.44 -13.35 -5.75
CA SER A 96 8.00 -14.42 -6.58
C SER A 96 8.84 -15.44 -5.80
N HIS A 97 9.35 -15.03 -4.64
CA HIS A 97 10.12 -15.87 -3.72
C HIS A 97 9.25 -16.52 -2.63
N ILE A 98 7.98 -16.11 -2.51
CA ILE A 98 7.00 -16.73 -1.61
C ILE A 98 6.30 -17.86 -2.35
N THR A 99 6.90 -19.05 -2.32
CA THR A 99 6.28 -20.26 -2.90
C THR A 99 5.11 -20.78 -2.05
N PRO A 100 4.14 -21.50 -2.64
CA PRO A 100 3.04 -22.13 -1.89
C PRO A 100 3.51 -22.99 -0.71
N THR A 101 4.66 -23.66 -0.84
CA THR A 101 5.27 -24.46 0.21
C THR A 101 5.76 -23.61 1.39
N ASN A 102 6.19 -22.36 1.14
CA ASN A 102 6.60 -21.43 2.18
C ASN A 102 5.41 -20.78 2.90
N LEU A 103 4.24 -20.70 2.27
CA LEU A 103 3.03 -20.10 2.88
C LEU A 103 2.50 -20.90 4.08
N PHE A 104 2.70 -22.22 4.09
CA PHE A 104 2.30 -23.09 5.21
C PHE A 104 3.33 -23.12 6.35
N LEU A 105 4.54 -22.63 6.11
CA LEU A 105 5.61 -22.58 7.10
C LEU A 105 5.48 -21.32 7.95
N ASN A 106 4.85 -21.46 9.12
CA ASN A 106 4.69 -20.37 10.09
C ASN A 106 5.35 -20.73 11.45
N GLY A 107 5.54 -19.72 12.30
CA GLY A 107 6.10 -19.89 13.65
C GLY A 107 7.63 -19.85 13.75
N SER A 108 8.13 -19.96 14.99
CA SER A 108 9.54 -19.76 15.33
C SER A 108 10.47 -20.78 14.66
N ILE A 109 10.03 -22.03 14.49
CA ILE A 109 10.83 -23.08 13.84
C ILE A 109 11.10 -22.72 12.38
N ALA A 110 10.05 -22.37 11.63
CA ALA A 110 10.20 -21.93 10.25
C ALA A 110 11.11 -20.69 10.15
N ARG A 111 10.89 -19.70 11.03
CA ARG A 111 11.65 -18.43 11.08
C ARG A 111 13.14 -18.63 11.30
N TYR A 112 13.54 -19.46 12.26
CA TYR A 112 14.94 -19.55 12.68
C TYR A 112 15.70 -20.73 12.09
N PHE A 113 15.01 -21.78 11.63
CA PHE A 113 15.67 -23.01 11.19
C PHE A 113 15.39 -23.39 9.73
N ILE A 114 14.27 -22.97 9.14
CA ILE A 114 13.94 -23.35 7.75
C ILE A 114 14.26 -22.22 6.79
N PHE A 115 13.73 -21.02 7.05
CA PHE A 115 13.90 -19.87 6.15
C PHE A 115 15.35 -19.41 5.98
N PRO A 116 16.20 -19.32 7.03
CA PRO A 116 17.58 -18.88 6.86
C PRO A 116 18.43 -19.79 5.97
N LEU A 117 18.01 -21.05 5.77
CA LEU A 117 18.68 -22.03 4.93
C LEU A 117 18.23 -21.95 3.45
N LYS A 118 17.17 -21.20 3.15
CA LYS A 118 16.68 -21.01 1.78
C LYS A 118 17.42 -19.84 1.11
N PRO A 119 18.02 -20.04 -0.08
CA PRO A 119 18.69 -18.96 -0.81
C PRO A 119 17.79 -17.73 -1.03
N GLU A 120 16.52 -17.96 -1.34
CA GLU A 120 15.55 -16.93 -1.68
C GLU A 120 15.17 -16.07 -0.47
N TYR A 121 15.36 -16.55 0.76
CA TYR A 121 14.99 -15.82 1.96
C TYR A 121 15.80 -14.53 2.14
N ARG A 122 17.07 -14.54 1.75
CA ARG A 122 17.92 -13.34 1.81
C ARG A 122 17.43 -12.27 0.85
N ASP A 123 17.05 -12.68 -0.35
CA ASP A 123 16.51 -11.77 -1.36
C ASP A 123 15.14 -11.23 -0.94
N THR A 124 14.23 -12.08 -0.45
CA THR A 124 12.96 -11.66 0.16
C THR A 124 13.16 -10.63 1.26
N LYS A 125 14.08 -10.88 2.21
CA LYS A 125 14.38 -9.91 3.27
C LYS A 125 14.90 -8.59 2.72
N LYS A 126 15.77 -8.64 1.71
CA LYS A 126 16.31 -7.44 1.04
C LYS A 126 15.22 -6.64 0.31
N TYR A 127 14.28 -7.31 -0.36
CA TYR A 127 13.14 -6.64 -0.99
C TYR A 127 12.21 -6.04 0.06
N HIS A 128 11.91 -6.78 1.14
CA HIS A 128 11.10 -6.30 2.25
C HIS A 128 11.64 -5.01 2.86
N THR A 129 12.93 -4.96 3.19
CA THR A 129 13.57 -3.76 3.73
C THR A 129 13.51 -2.57 2.78
N GLN A 130 13.60 -2.81 1.46
CA GLN A 130 13.45 -1.74 0.47
C GLN A 130 12.01 -1.24 0.35
N LEU A 131 11.02 -2.14 0.47
CA LEU A 131 9.60 -1.80 0.52
C LEU A 131 9.27 -0.94 1.74
N GLU A 132 9.73 -1.37 2.93
CA GLU A 132 9.58 -0.60 4.17
C GLU A 132 10.19 0.80 4.01
N LYS A 133 11.39 0.90 3.43
CA LYS A 133 12.05 2.18 3.20
C LYS A 133 11.20 3.13 2.34
N ILE A 134 10.64 2.64 1.22
CA ILE A 134 9.78 3.46 0.36
C ILE A 134 8.53 3.91 1.11
N LEU A 135 7.89 3.02 1.88
CA LEU A 135 6.72 3.38 2.67
C LEU A 135 7.03 4.45 3.71
N PHE A 136 8.15 4.31 4.44
CA PHE A 136 8.56 5.31 5.42
C PHE A 136 8.93 6.65 4.76
N GLU A 137 9.61 6.65 3.61
CA GLU A 137 9.89 7.87 2.85
C GLU A 137 8.59 8.61 2.47
N ILE A 138 7.60 7.89 1.94
CA ILE A 138 6.27 8.44 1.64
C ILE A 138 5.61 9.03 2.90
N VAL A 139 5.63 8.30 4.02
CA VAL A 139 5.02 8.75 5.28
C VAL A 139 5.69 10.03 5.79
N GLU A 140 7.02 10.12 5.75
CA GLU A 140 7.76 11.32 6.17
C GLU A 140 7.47 12.52 5.25
N GLU A 141 7.38 12.31 3.94
CA GLU A 141 6.99 13.36 2.98
C GLU A 141 5.60 13.93 3.35
N HIS A 142 4.63 13.08 3.65
CA HIS A 142 3.29 13.52 4.05
C HIS A 142 3.32 14.27 5.37
N LYS A 143 4.03 13.77 6.39
CA LYS A 143 4.16 14.45 7.68
C LYS A 143 4.75 15.85 7.55
N SER A 144 5.82 16.00 6.76
CA SER A 144 6.54 17.27 6.60
C SER A 144 5.67 18.38 5.99
N SER A 145 4.62 17.98 5.27
CA SER A 145 3.72 18.86 4.53
C SER A 145 2.27 18.77 4.99
N TYR A 146 2.01 18.07 6.11
CA TYR A 146 0.69 17.80 6.62
C TYR A 146 0.01 19.09 7.09
N ASN A 147 -1.21 19.31 6.61
CA ASN A 147 -2.07 20.40 7.04
C ASN A 147 -3.48 19.86 7.29
N GLU A 148 -3.96 19.97 8.54
CA GLU A 148 -5.28 19.49 8.93
C GLU A 148 -6.44 20.19 8.19
N GLU A 149 -6.24 21.45 7.78
CA GLU A 149 -7.22 22.21 7.01
C GLU A 149 -7.27 21.77 5.54
N ASN A 150 -6.24 21.05 5.07
CA ASN A 150 -6.12 20.59 3.69
C ASN A 150 -5.65 19.14 3.63
N VAL A 151 -6.58 18.21 3.85
CA VAL A 151 -6.32 16.76 3.84
C VAL A 151 -6.26 16.25 2.40
N ARG A 152 -5.07 15.88 1.94
CA ARG A 152 -4.84 15.52 0.52
C ARG A 152 -5.30 14.11 0.20
N ASP A 153 -5.02 13.16 1.08
CA ASP A 153 -5.12 11.72 0.79
C ASP A 153 -5.34 10.85 2.03
N ILE A 154 -5.30 9.54 1.83
CA ILE A 154 -5.48 8.51 2.86
C ILE A 154 -4.43 8.57 3.99
N ILE A 155 -3.22 9.07 3.73
CA ILE A 155 -2.17 9.21 4.76
C ILE A 155 -2.45 10.47 5.60
N ASP A 156 -2.85 11.57 4.97
CA ASP A 156 -3.29 12.75 5.72
C ASP A 156 -4.57 12.46 6.53
N ASP A 157 -5.52 11.67 5.99
CA ASP A 157 -6.71 11.20 6.73
C ASP A 157 -6.31 10.44 8.00
N TYR A 158 -5.22 9.68 7.93
CA TYR A 158 -4.67 8.92 9.05
C TYR A 158 -4.11 9.83 10.14
N PHE A 159 -3.37 10.87 9.76
CA PHE A 159 -2.87 11.87 10.71
C PHE A 159 -4.00 12.69 11.33
N LYS A 160 -5.01 13.06 10.55
CA LYS A 160 -6.19 13.76 11.06
C LYS A 160 -6.96 12.94 12.08
N GLU A 161 -7.25 11.68 11.78
CA GLU A 161 -7.95 10.79 12.71
C GLU A 161 -7.15 10.62 14.03
N ARG A 162 -5.82 10.45 13.94
CA ARG A 162 -4.94 10.39 15.11
C ARG A 162 -5.09 11.64 15.98
N ASP A 163 -5.02 12.81 15.38
CA ASP A 163 -5.02 14.09 16.10
C ASP A 163 -6.41 14.40 16.69
N GLU A 164 -7.49 14.07 15.98
CA GLU A 164 -8.87 14.16 16.48
C GLU A 164 -9.13 13.22 17.67
N ARG A 165 -8.60 11.99 17.64
CA ARG A 165 -8.68 11.07 18.78
C ARG A 165 -7.92 11.59 19.99
N ARG A 166 -6.71 12.14 19.78
CA ARG A 166 -5.91 12.76 20.86
C ARG A 166 -6.66 13.91 21.52
N ARG A 167 -7.26 14.81 20.75
CA ARG A 167 -8.04 15.95 21.29
C ARG A 167 -9.25 15.50 22.12
N ARG A 168 -9.89 14.39 21.74
CA ARG A 168 -11.02 13.81 22.48
C ARG A 168 -10.60 12.98 23.69
N GLY A 169 -9.31 12.78 23.93
CA GLY A 169 -8.80 11.88 24.97
C GLY A 169 -9.11 10.41 24.70
N ASP A 170 -9.33 10.01 23.44
CA ASP A 170 -9.59 8.63 23.05
C ASP A 170 -8.29 7.80 23.17
N PRO A 171 -8.23 6.78 24.05
CA PRO A 171 -7.02 5.98 24.27
C PRO A 171 -6.57 5.21 23.03
N THR A 172 -7.47 4.96 22.07
CA THR A 172 -7.15 4.28 20.81
C THR A 172 -6.30 5.13 19.86
N ALA A 173 -6.09 6.42 20.15
CA ALA A 173 -5.13 7.26 19.43
C ALA A 173 -3.71 6.67 19.39
N GLN A 174 -3.34 5.89 20.42
CA GLN A 174 -2.04 5.20 20.49
C GLN A 174 -1.85 4.14 19.40
N PHE A 175 -2.92 3.70 18.75
CA PHE A 175 -2.85 2.75 17.64
C PHE A 175 -2.42 3.42 16.33
N PHE A 176 -2.46 4.75 16.25
CA PHE A 176 -2.14 5.51 15.07
C PHE A 176 -0.66 5.92 15.06
N THR A 177 0.22 4.96 14.76
CA THR A 177 1.68 5.13 14.73
C THR A 177 2.27 4.90 13.33
N ASP A 178 3.47 5.42 13.09
CA ASP A 178 4.13 5.28 11.79
C ASP A 178 4.46 3.83 11.48
N GLU A 179 4.77 3.01 12.48
CA GLU A 179 4.99 1.58 12.31
C GLU A 179 3.70 0.86 11.88
N THR A 180 2.56 1.36 12.36
CA THR A 180 1.24 0.82 12.00
C THR A 180 0.92 1.13 10.53
N LEU A 181 1.34 2.31 10.05
CA LEU A 181 1.15 2.73 8.67
C LEU A 181 2.18 2.10 7.71
N GLY A 182 3.45 2.03 8.12
CA GLY A 182 4.56 1.44 7.37
C GLY A 182 4.64 -0.09 7.41
N GLY A 183 3.75 -0.75 8.16
CA GLY A 183 3.66 -2.22 8.21
C GLY A 183 4.76 -2.91 9.03
N ASN A 184 5.53 -2.16 9.83
CA ASN A 184 6.67 -2.71 10.54
C ASN A 184 6.20 -3.58 11.72
N SER A 185 6.46 -4.88 11.59
CA SER A 185 6.25 -5.88 12.64
C SER A 185 7.57 -6.42 13.21
N TYR A 186 8.72 -5.87 12.80
CA TYR A 186 10.04 -6.43 13.09
C TYR A 186 10.86 -5.61 14.11
N SER A 187 10.29 -4.57 14.72
CA SER A 187 11.02 -3.72 15.67
C SER A 187 10.84 -4.06 17.16
N ASN A 188 10.08 -5.09 17.53
CA ASN A 188 10.01 -5.54 18.93
C ASN A 188 10.25 -7.05 19.03
N ASP A 189 11.53 -7.42 19.04
CA ASP A 189 12.09 -8.58 19.75
C ASP A 189 13.61 -8.52 19.54
N ARG A 190 14.27 -7.66 20.33
CA ARG A 190 15.68 -7.82 20.71
C ARG A 190 15.71 -8.13 22.20
#